data_AF-A0A2K1ZRD6-F1
#
_entry.id   AF-A0A2K1ZRD6-F1
#
_cell.length_a   1.000
_cell.length_b   1.000
_cell.length_c   1.000
_cell.angle_alpha   90.00
_cell.angle_beta   90.00
_cell.angle_gamma   90.00
#
_symmetry.space_group_name_H-M   'P 1'
#
loop_
_entity.id
_entity.type
_entity.pdbx_description
1 polymer ?
#
loop_
_entity_poly.entity_id
_entity_poly.type
_entity_poly.pdbx_seq_one_letter_code
_entity_poly.pdbx_strand_id
1 'polypeptide(L)'
;MASFFQLLSYLYTMAIALFDLLLLRAVLLIRSAVPGSMVTHSDKLFRIITTQYFNLVEEKNPTICYSENFRHHESRECAVCLSEFLEGESLRKLKCKHTFHKDCLDKWLEEYLATCPLCRTRVLPEGLVANYRLLKDHIENGGSYDDATFMLSALYGDFLRRLF
;
A
#
# COMPACT_ATOMS: atom_id res chain seq x y z
N MET A 1 -5.99 -43.37 47.10
CA MET A 1 -5.90 -41.92 47.46
C MET A 1 -4.84 -41.19 46.64
N ALA A 2 -3.60 -41.68 46.52
CA ALA A 2 -2.53 -41.04 45.71
C ALA A 2 -2.90 -40.80 44.24
N SER A 3 -3.58 -41.75 43.59
CA SER A 3 -4.04 -41.63 42.20
C SER A 3 -5.09 -40.54 41.98
N PHE A 4 -5.94 -40.28 42.97
CA PHE A 4 -6.98 -39.23 42.88
C PHE A 4 -6.36 -37.83 42.92
N PHE A 5 -5.40 -37.60 43.82
CA PHE A 5 -4.68 -36.31 43.88
C PHE A 5 -3.86 -36.05 42.62
N GLN A 6 -3.27 -37.09 42.02
CA GLN A 6 -2.57 -36.99 40.73
C GLN A 6 -3.51 -36.62 39.59
N LEU A 7 -4.70 -37.25 39.51
CA LEU A 7 -5.71 -36.91 38.51
C LEU A 7 -6.24 -35.49 38.69
N LEU A 8 -6.47 -35.05 39.93
CA LEU A 8 -6.94 -33.70 40.23
C LEU A 8 -5.88 -32.65 39.85
N SER A 9 -4.61 -32.91 40.19
CA SER A 9 -3.49 -32.05 39.80
C SER A 9 -3.36 -31.97 38.28
N TYR A 10 -3.47 -33.10 37.57
CA TYR A 10 -3.45 -33.14 36.11
C TYR A 10 -4.59 -32.31 35.50
N LEU A 11 -5.83 -32.53 35.93
CA LEU A 11 -6.99 -31.76 35.46
C LEU A 11 -6.83 -30.25 35.73
N TYR A 12 -6.27 -29.88 36.88
CA TYR A 12 -6.00 -28.50 37.23
C TYR A 12 -4.94 -27.86 36.33
N THR A 13 -3.82 -28.54 36.08
CA THR A 13 -2.78 -28.05 35.16
C THR A 13 -3.28 -27.92 33.72
N MET A 14 -4.11 -28.87 33.27
CA MET A 14 -4.73 -28.82 31.94
C MET A 14 -5.72 -27.65 31.84
N ALA A 15 -6.50 -27.38 32.90
CA ALA A 15 -7.42 -26.24 32.93
C ALA A 15 -6.68 -24.89 32.87
N ILE A 16 -5.58 -24.74 33.60
CA ILE A 16 -4.72 -23.54 33.54
C ILE A 16 -4.14 -23.38 32.15
N ALA A 17 -3.52 -24.43 31.58
CA ALA A 17 -2.92 -24.36 30.25
C ALA A 17 -3.95 -24.01 29.16
N LEU A 18 -5.16 -24.55 29.23
CA LEU A 18 -6.25 -24.20 28.32
C LEU A 18 -6.70 -22.75 28.49
N PHE A 19 -6.82 -22.28 29.73
CA PHE A 19 -7.15 -20.89 30.02
C PHE A 19 -6.08 -19.93 29.49
N ASP A 20 -4.80 -20.23 29.71
CA ASP A 20 -3.68 -19.45 29.21
C ASP A 20 -3.66 -19.43 27.67
N LEU A 21 -3.91 -20.56 27.01
CA LEU A 21 -4.02 -20.63 25.54
C LEU A 21 -5.20 -19.80 25.00
N LEU A 22 -6.34 -19.83 25.70
CA LEU A 22 -7.51 -19.02 25.34
C LEU A 22 -7.24 -17.52 25.55
N LEU A 23 -6.56 -17.15 26.64
CA LEU A 23 -6.12 -15.77 26.89
C LEU A 23 -5.12 -15.31 25.83
N LEU A 24 -4.10 -16.10 25.50
CA LEU A 24 -3.15 -15.77 24.45
C LEU A 24 -3.84 -15.59 23.10
N ARG A 25 -4.78 -16.48 22.75
CA ARG A 25 -5.56 -16.35 21.52
C ARG A 25 -6.44 -15.11 21.52
N ALA A 26 -7.08 -14.77 22.64
CA ALA A 26 -7.85 -13.55 22.79
C ALA A 26 -6.97 -12.30 22.63
N VAL A 27 -5.77 -12.29 23.25
CA VAL A 27 -4.80 -11.20 23.10
C VAL A 27 -4.33 -11.05 21.65
N LEU A 28 -4.04 -12.15 20.95
CA LEU A 28 -3.68 -12.11 19.53
C LEU A 28 -4.83 -11.63 18.64
N LEU A 29 -6.06 -12.04 18.93
CA LEU A 29 -7.26 -11.56 18.23
C LEU A 29 -7.48 -10.07 18.47
N ILE A 30 -7.36 -9.59 19.72
CA ILE A 30 -7.46 -8.18 20.07
C ILE A 30 -6.35 -7.38 19.36
N ARG A 31 -5.11 -7.87 19.34
CA ARG A 31 -4.00 -7.25 18.58
C ARG A 31 -4.21 -7.26 17.06
N SER A 32 -4.92 -8.25 16.52
CA SER A 32 -5.26 -8.30 15.10
C SER A 32 -6.47 -7.42 14.75
N ALA A 33 -7.43 -7.27 15.67
CA ALA A 33 -8.65 -6.49 15.51
C ALA A 33 -8.44 -5.00 15.82
N VAL A 34 -7.41 -4.68 16.62
CA VAL A 34 -6.86 -3.33 16.76
C VAL A 34 -5.63 -3.26 15.86
N PRO A 35 -5.77 -2.93 14.56
CA PRO A 35 -4.62 -2.46 13.80
C PRO A 35 -4.03 -1.29 14.57
N GLY A 36 -2.74 -1.41 14.94
CA GLY A 36 -2.04 -0.60 15.93
C GLY A 36 -2.55 0.83 16.07
N SER A 37 -3.34 1.08 17.13
CA SER A 37 -3.68 2.43 17.59
C SER A 37 -2.56 2.99 18.47
N MET A 38 -1.37 3.12 17.89
CA MET A 38 -0.42 4.17 18.22
C MET A 38 0.00 4.73 16.87
N VAL A 39 -0.81 5.65 16.34
CA VAL A 39 -0.47 6.38 15.11
C VAL A 39 0.79 7.17 15.42
N THR A 40 1.92 6.68 14.97
CA THR A 40 3.18 7.40 15.10
C THR A 40 3.13 8.62 14.18
N HIS A 41 3.86 9.69 14.51
CA HIS A 41 3.96 10.86 13.62
C HIS A 41 4.53 10.48 12.25
N SER A 42 5.32 9.39 12.20
CA SER A 42 5.80 8.72 10.98
C SER A 42 4.65 8.24 10.10
N ASP A 43 3.64 7.56 10.66
CA ASP A 43 2.47 7.06 9.92
C ASP A 43 1.67 8.20 9.29
N LYS A 44 1.53 9.33 10.00
CA LYS A 44 0.85 10.52 9.46
C LYS A 44 1.61 11.11 8.28
N LEU A 45 2.94 11.20 8.38
CA LEU A 45 3.79 11.73 7.32
C LEU A 45 3.78 10.82 6.09
N PHE A 46 3.94 9.52 6.30
CA PHE A 46 3.84 8.49 5.26
C PHE A 46 2.51 8.61 4.50
N ARG A 47 1.38 8.73 5.23
CA ARG A 47 0.07 8.94 4.62
C ARG A 47 -0.01 10.20 3.77
N ILE A 48 0.55 11.32 4.24
CA ILE A 48 0.54 12.59 3.49
C ILE A 48 1.32 12.43 2.17
N ILE A 49 2.53 11.89 2.23
CA ILE A 49 3.42 11.74 1.07
C ILE A 49 2.81 10.78 0.04
N THR A 50 2.32 9.63 0.50
CA THR A 50 1.68 8.63 -0.35
C THR A 50 0.40 9.19 -0.99
N THR A 51 -0.41 9.93 -0.23
CA THR A 51 -1.59 10.63 -0.80
C THR A 51 -1.19 11.63 -1.87
N GLN A 52 -0.17 12.44 -1.61
CA GLN A 52 0.34 13.43 -2.56
C GLN A 52 0.86 12.77 -3.85
N TYR A 53 1.64 11.71 -3.73
CA TYR A 53 2.14 10.92 -4.86
C TYR A 53 0.99 10.36 -5.71
N PHE A 54 -0.04 9.77 -5.09
CA PHE A 54 -1.18 9.25 -5.84
C PHE A 54 -2.04 10.33 -6.48
N ASN A 55 -2.18 11.51 -5.86
CA ASN A 55 -2.86 12.65 -6.49
C ASN A 55 -2.16 13.08 -7.79
N LEU A 56 -0.82 13.05 -7.82
CA LEU A 56 -0.04 13.33 -9.03
C LEU A 56 -0.24 12.26 -10.11
N VAL A 57 -0.33 10.98 -9.71
CA VAL A 57 -0.68 9.89 -10.64
C VAL A 57 -2.06 10.13 -11.23
N GLU A 58 -3.04 10.50 -10.40
CA GLU A 58 -4.42 10.79 -10.82
C GLU A 58 -4.48 11.97 -11.81
N GLU A 59 -3.77 13.06 -11.52
CA GLU A 59 -3.71 14.23 -12.40
C GLU A 59 -3.14 13.87 -13.78
N LYS A 60 -2.11 13.02 -13.82
CA LYS A 60 -1.43 12.65 -15.09
C LYS A 60 -2.09 11.48 -15.82
N ASN A 61 -2.79 10.59 -15.12
CA ASN A 61 -3.37 9.36 -15.63
C ASN A 61 -4.74 9.13 -14.95
N PRO A 62 -5.78 9.89 -15.33
CA PRO A 62 -7.06 9.87 -14.65
C PRO A 62 -7.71 8.49 -14.70
N THR A 63 -8.44 8.18 -13.64
CA THR A 63 -9.25 6.96 -13.55
C THR A 63 -10.42 7.05 -14.54
N ILE A 64 -10.63 5.97 -15.29
CA ILE A 64 -11.78 5.79 -16.17
C ILE A 64 -12.61 4.62 -15.65
N CYS A 65 -13.93 4.71 -15.75
CA CYS A 65 -14.78 3.54 -15.54
C CYS A 65 -14.83 2.72 -16.81
N TYR A 66 -14.56 1.42 -16.70
CA TYR A 66 -14.67 0.52 -17.83
C TYR A 66 -16.14 0.39 -18.27
N SER A 67 -16.35 0.46 -19.59
CA SER A 67 -17.64 0.11 -20.19
C SER A 67 -17.44 -0.75 -21.43
N GLU A 68 -18.13 -1.88 -21.49
CA GLU A 68 -18.06 -2.88 -22.56
C GLU A 68 -18.45 -2.30 -23.94
N ASN A 69 -19.20 -1.20 -23.96
CA ASN A 69 -19.76 -0.59 -25.18
C ASN A 69 -18.74 0.19 -26.04
N PHE A 70 -17.52 0.45 -25.56
CA PHE A 70 -16.49 1.23 -26.27
C PHE A 70 -15.34 0.38 -26.86
N ARG A 71 -15.62 -0.88 -27.19
CA ARG A 71 -14.61 -1.86 -27.62
C ARG A 71 -14.34 -1.82 -29.11
N HIS A 72 -13.22 -1.24 -29.52
CA HIS A 72 -12.65 -1.62 -30.82
C HIS A 72 -11.13 -1.88 -30.84
N HIS A 73 -10.31 -1.48 -29.85
CA HIS A 73 -8.84 -1.63 -30.00
C HIS A 73 -7.99 -1.79 -28.71
N GLU A 74 -8.56 -2.12 -27.54
CA GLU A 74 -7.80 -2.23 -26.27
C GLU A 74 -7.77 -3.66 -25.70
N SER A 75 -6.72 -3.97 -24.91
CA SER A 75 -6.62 -5.23 -24.17
C SER A 75 -7.80 -5.37 -23.22
N ARG A 76 -8.35 -6.60 -23.11
CA ARG A 76 -9.52 -6.89 -22.27
C ARG A 76 -9.16 -7.33 -20.86
N GLU A 77 -7.88 -7.44 -20.57
CA GLU A 77 -7.36 -7.94 -19.31
C GLU A 77 -6.30 -6.99 -18.76
N CYS A 78 -6.19 -6.99 -17.43
CA CYS A 78 -5.13 -6.32 -16.72
C CYS A 78 -3.89 -7.20 -16.72
N ALA A 79 -2.80 -6.76 -17.35
CA ALA A 79 -1.56 -7.55 -17.40
C ALA A 79 -0.81 -7.64 -16.05
N VAL A 80 -1.32 -7.01 -14.98
CA VAL A 80 -0.75 -7.10 -13.62
C VAL A 80 -1.41 -8.24 -12.83
N CYS A 81 -2.74 -8.29 -12.79
CA CYS A 81 -3.48 -9.33 -12.07
C CYS A 81 -3.99 -10.46 -12.98
N LEU A 82 -3.77 -10.37 -14.29
CA LEU A 82 -4.19 -11.33 -15.31
C LEU A 82 -5.71 -11.60 -15.32
N SER A 83 -6.50 -10.61 -14.87
CA SER A 83 -7.96 -10.69 -14.81
C SER A 83 -8.60 -9.81 -15.88
N GLU A 84 -9.71 -10.28 -16.45
CA GLU A 84 -10.51 -9.50 -17.40
C GLU A 84 -11.10 -8.24 -16.75
N PHE A 85 -11.33 -7.21 -17.56
CA PHE A 85 -12.01 -5.98 -17.14
C PHE A 85 -13.53 -6.18 -17.14
N LEU A 86 -14.18 -5.83 -16.03
CA LEU A 86 -15.62 -5.93 -15.82
C LEU A 86 -16.29 -4.54 -15.83
N GLU A 87 -17.56 -4.49 -16.24
CA GLU A 87 -18.34 -3.24 -16.31
C GLU A 87 -18.29 -2.47 -14.98
N GLY A 88 -17.99 -1.17 -15.06
CA GLY A 88 -17.92 -0.30 -13.88
C GLY A 88 -16.60 -0.38 -13.10
N GLU A 89 -15.65 -1.22 -13.49
CA GLU A 89 -14.35 -1.26 -12.84
C GLU A 89 -13.54 0.02 -13.11
N SER A 90 -12.77 0.44 -12.10
CA SER A 90 -11.87 1.58 -12.19
C SER A 90 -10.58 1.18 -12.88
N LEU A 91 -10.33 1.73 -14.07
CA LEU A 91 -9.12 1.51 -14.85
C LEU A 91 -8.30 2.78 -14.94
N ARG A 92 -7.01 2.65 -15.23
CA ARG A 92 -6.14 3.74 -15.64
C ARG A 92 -5.50 3.40 -16.98
N LYS A 93 -5.61 4.34 -17.92
CA LYS A 93 -4.91 4.28 -19.21
C LYS A 93 -3.68 5.18 -19.17
N LEU A 94 -2.52 4.59 -19.39
CA LEU A 94 -1.26 5.32 -19.45
C LEU A 94 -1.09 6.05 -20.79
N LYS A 95 -0.18 7.03 -20.84
CA LYS A 95 0.20 7.72 -22.09
C LYS A 95 0.75 6.79 -23.18
N CYS A 96 1.36 5.67 -22.77
CA CYS A 96 1.79 4.60 -23.68
C CYS A 96 0.63 3.74 -24.22
N LYS A 97 -0.63 4.09 -23.91
CA LYS A 97 -1.89 3.45 -24.30
C LYS A 97 -2.20 2.10 -23.65
N HIS A 98 -1.34 1.59 -22.77
CA HIS A 98 -1.65 0.41 -21.97
C HIS A 98 -2.63 0.75 -20.83
N THR A 99 -3.59 -0.15 -20.60
CA THR A 99 -4.67 0.00 -19.63
C THR A 99 -4.53 -1.08 -18.54
N PHE A 100 -4.77 -0.70 -17.28
CA PHE A 100 -4.69 -1.57 -16.11
C PHE A 100 -5.81 -1.20 -15.12
N HIS A 101 -6.14 -2.08 -14.17
CA HIS A 101 -6.95 -1.66 -13.02
C HIS A 101 -6.22 -0.55 -12.27
N LYS A 102 -6.98 0.43 -11.78
CA LYS A 102 -6.49 1.55 -10.99
C LYS A 102 -5.61 1.05 -9.83
N ASP A 103 -6.14 0.14 -9.02
CA ASP A 103 -5.44 -0.38 -7.84
C ASP A 103 -4.21 -1.22 -8.20
N CYS A 104 -4.25 -1.95 -9.32
CA CYS A 104 -3.11 -2.73 -9.79
C CYS A 104 -1.96 -1.83 -10.24
N LEU A 105 -2.28 -0.77 -10.99
CA LEU A 105 -1.28 0.19 -11.43
C LEU A 105 -0.74 1.01 -10.26
N ASP A 106 -1.61 1.47 -9.35
CA ASP A 106 -1.21 2.29 -8.20
C ASP A 106 -0.20 1.55 -7.31
N LYS A 107 -0.48 0.28 -6.96
CA LYS A 107 0.47 -0.59 -6.23
C LYS A 107 1.78 -0.76 -7.00
N TRP A 108 1.69 -0.97 -8.31
CA TRP A 108 2.89 -1.11 -9.15
C TRP A 108 3.76 0.15 -9.16
N LEU A 109 3.14 1.33 -9.23
CA LEU A 109 3.87 2.60 -9.21
C LEU A 109 4.46 2.94 -7.85
N GLU A 110 3.86 2.44 -6.76
CA GLU A 110 4.37 2.59 -5.40
C GLU A 110 5.56 1.66 -5.12
N GLU A 111 5.49 0.41 -5.57
CA GLU A 111 6.52 -0.61 -5.28
C GLU A 111 7.69 -0.58 -6.29
N TYR A 112 7.45 -0.24 -7.56
CA TYR A 112 8.42 -0.35 -8.64
C TYR A 112 8.81 1.00 -9.26
N LEU A 113 9.49 0.98 -10.42
CA LEU A 113 10.15 2.12 -11.11
C LEU A 113 9.23 3.22 -11.66
N ALA A 114 7.97 3.30 -11.22
CA ALA A 114 6.95 4.16 -11.80
C ALA A 114 6.90 4.07 -13.34
N THR A 115 7.05 2.85 -13.86
CA THR A 115 7.06 2.54 -15.29
C THR A 115 5.87 1.66 -15.66
N CYS A 116 5.43 1.73 -16.91
CA CYS A 116 4.44 0.82 -17.45
C CYS A 116 4.89 -0.65 -17.28
N PRO A 117 4.05 -1.54 -16.71
CA PRO A 117 4.33 -2.97 -16.59
C PRO A 117 4.65 -3.68 -17.91
N LEU A 118 4.07 -3.19 -19.02
CA LEU A 118 4.20 -3.82 -20.34
C LEU A 118 5.39 -3.30 -21.15
N CYS A 119 5.55 -1.99 -21.27
CA CYS A 119 6.56 -1.39 -22.17
C CYS A 119 7.65 -0.61 -21.45
N ARG A 120 7.63 -0.56 -20.11
CA ARG A 120 8.61 0.17 -19.28
C ARG A 120 8.70 1.67 -19.55
N THR A 121 7.77 2.25 -20.32
CA THR A 121 7.68 3.70 -20.49
C THR A 121 7.41 4.36 -19.13
N ARG A 122 8.14 5.42 -18.82
CA ARG A 122 8.01 6.15 -17.55
C ARG A 122 6.63 6.79 -17.46
N VAL A 123 5.97 6.58 -16.32
CA VAL A 123 4.65 7.15 -16.02
C VAL A 123 4.79 8.50 -15.32
N LEU A 124 5.82 8.64 -14.49
CA LEU A 124 6.13 9.86 -13.76
C LEU A 124 7.58 10.33 -14.04
N PRO A 125 7.88 11.63 -13.82
CA PRO A 125 9.25 12.15 -13.94
C PRO A 125 10.21 11.51 -12.93
N GLU A 126 11.46 11.27 -13.35
CA GLU A 126 12.44 10.52 -12.55
C GLU A 126 12.74 11.18 -11.20
N GLY A 127 12.89 12.51 -11.20
CA GLY A 127 13.19 13.26 -9.97
C GLY A 127 12.10 13.12 -8.91
N LEU A 128 10.84 13.07 -9.33
CA LEU A 128 9.71 12.90 -8.43
C LEU A 128 9.71 11.50 -7.80
N VAL A 129 9.93 10.48 -8.63
CA VAL A 129 9.98 9.07 -8.19
C VAL A 129 11.17 8.82 -7.28
N ALA A 130 12.34 9.37 -7.62
CA ALA A 130 13.55 9.27 -6.80
C ALA A 130 13.32 9.91 -5.43
N ASN A 131 12.79 11.14 -5.42
CA ASN A 131 12.54 11.85 -4.18
C ASN A 131 11.46 11.15 -3.31
N TYR A 132 10.38 10.63 -3.92
CA TYR A 132 9.36 9.84 -3.20
C TYR A 132 9.99 8.62 -2.52
N ARG A 133 10.86 7.89 -3.22
CA ARG A 133 11.55 6.70 -2.69
C ARG A 133 12.52 7.03 -1.57
N LEU A 134 13.34 8.08 -1.73
CA LEU A 134 14.25 8.54 -0.69
C LEU A 134 13.49 8.91 0.58
N LEU A 135 12.36 9.58 0.42
CA LEU A 135 11.52 9.98 1.53
C LEU A 135 10.81 8.78 2.19
N LYS A 136 10.31 7.84 1.38
CA LYS A 136 9.71 6.58 1.86
C LYS A 136 10.74 5.77 2.68
N ASP A 137 11.93 5.56 2.14
CA ASP A 137 13.02 4.84 2.81
C ASP A 137 13.46 5.53 4.12
N HIS A 138 13.61 6.86 4.11
CA HIS A 138 13.97 7.62 5.30
C HIS A 138 12.92 7.47 6.43
N ILE A 139 11.64 7.44 6.08
CA ILE A 139 10.52 7.28 7.03
C ILE A 139 10.45 5.84 7.57
N GLU A 140 10.60 4.84 6.70
CA GLU A 140 10.59 3.42 7.07
C GLU A 140 11.78 3.05 7.98
N ASN A 141 12.95 3.67 7.75
CA ASN A 141 14.16 3.45 8.56
C ASN A 141 14.23 4.30 9.84
N GLY A 142 13.17 5.04 10.19
CA GLY A 142 13.09 5.81 11.44
C GLY A 142 13.96 7.07 11.46
N GLY A 143 14.25 7.66 10.30
CA GLY A 143 15.03 8.89 10.18
C GLY A 143 14.37 10.09 10.87
N SER A 144 15.18 11.07 11.26
CA SER A 144 14.75 12.25 12.03
C SER A 144 13.77 13.13 11.25
N TYR A 145 12.63 13.47 11.85
CA TYR A 145 11.49 14.13 11.21
C TYR A 145 11.77 15.53 10.62
N ASP A 146 12.79 16.22 11.15
CA ASP A 146 13.17 17.56 10.71
C ASP A 146 13.73 17.56 9.27
N ASP A 147 14.42 16.47 8.88
CA ASP A 147 14.94 16.27 7.53
C ASP A 147 13.83 15.90 6.53
N ALA A 148 12.84 15.11 6.95
CA ALA A 148 11.77 14.64 6.06
C ALA A 148 10.84 15.78 5.61
N THR A 149 10.59 16.76 6.49
CA THR A 149 9.79 17.96 6.17
C THR A 149 10.53 18.88 5.20
N PHE A 150 11.85 19.03 5.37
CA PHE A 150 12.70 19.75 4.43
C PHE A 150 12.72 19.07 3.04
N MET A 151 12.82 17.75 3.00
CA MET A 151 12.80 16.97 1.74
C MET A 151 11.44 17.01 1.04
N LEU A 152 10.32 17.05 1.78
CA LEU A 152 9.00 17.35 1.23
C LEU A 152 8.93 18.73 0.58
N SER A 153 9.52 19.75 1.19
CA SER A 153 9.56 21.08 0.60
C SER A 153 10.45 21.13 -0.66
N ALA A 154 11.54 20.36 -0.71
CA ALA A 154 12.41 20.23 -1.88
C ALA A 154 11.73 19.49 -3.04
N LEU A 155 10.97 18.43 -2.73
CA LEU A 155 10.09 17.71 -3.65
C LEU A 155 9.16 18.65 -4.42
N TYR A 156 8.55 19.61 -3.71
CA TYR A 156 7.62 20.57 -4.30
C TYR A 156 8.32 21.80 -4.90
N GLY A 157 9.39 22.29 -4.27
CA GLY A 157 10.09 23.52 -4.64
C GLY A 157 10.88 23.44 -5.95
N ASP A 158 11.48 22.29 -6.25
CA ASP A 158 12.24 22.08 -7.49
C ASP A 158 11.37 21.52 -8.64
N PHE A 159 10.30 20.81 -8.30
CA PHE A 159 9.38 20.25 -9.28
C PHE A 159 8.50 21.32 -9.93
N LEU A 160 7.98 22.26 -9.13
CA LEU A 160 7.19 23.38 -9.66
C LEU A 160 8.04 24.32 -10.54
N ARG A 161 9.33 24.51 -10.24
CA ARG A 161 10.24 25.33 -11.08
C ARG A 161 10.60 24.72 -12.43
N ARG A 162 10.43 23.40 -12.61
CA ARG A 162 10.79 22.69 -13.85
C ARG A 162 9.60 22.42 -14.78
N LEU A 163 8.38 22.71 -14.33
CA LEU A 163 7.15 22.56 -15.11
C LEU A 163 6.66 23.87 -15.73
N PHE A 164 7.31 25.01 -15.43
CA PHE A 164 7.08 26.32 -16.02
C PHE A 164 8.34 26.81 -16.74
#